data_AF-A0A3S0MZ25-F1
#
_entry.id   AF-A0A3S0MZ25-F1
#
_cell.length_a   1.000
_cell.length_b   1.000
_cell.length_c   1.000
_cell.angle_alpha   90.00
_cell.angle_beta   90.00
_cell.angle_gamma   90.00
#
_symmetry.space_group_name_H-M   'P 1'
#
loop_
_entity.id
_entity.type
_entity.pdbx_description
1 polymer ?
#
loop_
_entity_poly.entity_id
_entity_poly.type
_entity_poly.pdbx_seq_one_letter_code
_entity_poly.pdbx_strand_id
1 'polypeptide(L)'
;VRPDRPALPDGTPAEDKIAAIGIRLRRWVSFHGIAINVEPDLGHFGGIVPCGVSDHGVTSLVDLGLPVTMADLDLALKAAFEDVFGPAAIPVAEPSRKAG
;
A
#
# COMPACT_ATOMS: atom_id res chain seq x y z
N VAL A 1 -10.93 -4.84 -9.55
CA VAL A 1 -11.25 -5.64 -10.77
C VAL A 1 -10.60 -5.04 -12.00
N ARG A 2 -10.18 -5.89 -12.95
CA ARG A 2 -9.51 -5.55 -14.20
C ARG A 2 -10.40 -5.94 -15.39
N PRO A 3 -11.34 -5.07 -15.80
CA PRO A 3 -12.28 -5.38 -16.89
C PRO A 3 -11.59 -5.51 -18.25
N ASP A 4 -10.38 -4.97 -18.37
CA ASP A 4 -9.50 -5.05 -19.54
C ASP A 4 -8.76 -6.39 -19.67
N ARG A 5 -8.83 -7.26 -18.64
CA ARG A 5 -8.18 -8.57 -18.63
C ARG A 5 -9.20 -9.71 -18.72
N PRO A 6 -8.82 -10.88 -19.28
CA PRO A 6 -9.67 -12.07 -19.27
C PRO A 6 -10.06 -12.45 -17.84
N ALA A 7 -11.26 -13.01 -17.67
CA ALA A 7 -11.67 -13.61 -16.41
C ALA A 7 -10.75 -14.79 -16.02
N LEU A 8 -10.67 -15.06 -14.71
CA LEU A 8 -9.96 -16.21 -14.18
C LEU A 8 -10.65 -17.53 -14.59
N PRO A 9 -9.96 -18.69 -14.51
CA PRO A 9 -10.53 -19.98 -14.93
C PRO A 9 -11.82 -20.38 -14.21
N ASP A 10 -12.07 -19.84 -13.03
CA ASP A 10 -13.30 -20.03 -12.24
C ASP A 10 -14.44 -19.07 -12.64
N GLY A 11 -14.22 -18.23 -13.65
CA GLY A 11 -15.19 -17.25 -14.16
C GLY A 11 -15.23 -15.93 -13.39
N THR A 12 -14.40 -15.76 -12.36
CA THR A 12 -14.34 -14.51 -11.60
C THR A 12 -13.56 -13.41 -12.36
N PRO A 13 -13.89 -12.12 -12.17
CA PRO A 13 -13.15 -11.04 -12.80
C PRO A 13 -11.67 -11.05 -12.37
N ALA A 14 -10.76 -10.74 -13.28
CA ALA A 14 -9.36 -10.59 -12.94
C ALA A 14 -9.16 -9.48 -11.90
N GLU A 15 -8.20 -9.71 -11.01
CA GLU A 15 -7.75 -8.74 -10.03
C GLU A 15 -6.23 -8.69 -10.03
N ASP A 16 -5.69 -7.48 -9.86
CA ASP A 16 -4.27 -7.26 -9.69
C ASP A 16 -4.01 -6.47 -8.41
N LYS A 17 -2.85 -6.74 -7.82
CA LYS A 17 -2.43 -6.14 -6.57
C LYS A 17 -1.90 -4.72 -6.78
N ILE A 18 -2.58 -3.74 -6.17
CA ILE A 18 -2.18 -2.31 -6.18
C ILE A 18 -1.20 -1.95 -5.04
N ALA A 19 -1.21 -2.70 -3.95
CA ALA A 19 -0.41 -2.41 -2.78
C ALA A 19 -0.03 -3.67 -2.00
N ALA A 20 1.07 -3.62 -1.26
CA ALA A 20 1.46 -4.62 -0.28
C ALA A 20 1.33 -4.06 1.14
N ILE A 21 0.92 -4.91 2.08
CA ILE A 21 0.86 -4.59 3.50
C ILE A 21 1.69 -5.63 4.23
N GLY A 22 2.64 -5.17 5.04
CA GLY A 22 3.42 -6.00 5.92
C GLY A 22 3.61 -5.24 7.22
N ILE A 23 3.04 -5.74 8.31
CA ILE A 23 3.08 -5.09 9.61
C ILE A 23 3.67 -6.04 10.62
N ARG A 24 4.50 -5.50 11.52
CA ARG A 24 5.01 -6.23 12.67
C ARG A 24 4.72 -5.46 13.95
N LEU A 25 4.29 -6.16 15.00
CA LEU A 25 4.12 -5.57 16.33
C LEU A 25 5.25 -6.02 17.26
N ARG A 26 5.82 -5.08 18.02
CA ARG A 26 6.77 -5.38 19.11
C ARG A 26 6.59 -4.37 20.23
N ARG A 27 6.38 -4.86 21.46
CA ARG A 27 6.12 -4.03 22.65
C ARG A 27 5.02 -2.98 22.40
N TRP A 28 3.91 -3.42 21.78
CA TRP A 28 2.76 -2.57 21.44
C TRP A 28 3.04 -1.45 20.43
N VAL A 29 4.19 -1.50 19.73
CA VAL A 29 4.52 -0.56 18.64
C VAL A 29 4.55 -1.30 17.31
N SER A 30 3.93 -0.72 16.28
CA SER A 30 3.93 -1.23 14.91
C SER A 30 5.17 -0.81 14.12
N PHE A 31 5.64 -1.69 13.24
CA PHE A 31 6.77 -1.52 12.34
C PHE A 31 6.38 -1.94 10.92
N HIS A 32 7.19 -1.51 9.94
CA HIS A 32 6.95 -1.65 8.50
C HIS A 32 5.77 -0.77 8.05
N GLY A 33 4.76 -1.33 7.36
CA GLY A 33 3.60 -0.56 6.92
C GLY A 33 3.02 -1.05 5.61
N ILE A 34 2.76 -0.09 4.72
CA ILE A 34 2.14 -0.31 3.41
C ILE A 34 3.07 0.19 2.30
N ALA A 35 3.01 -0.45 1.14
CA ALA A 35 3.67 -0.02 -0.09
C ALA A 35 2.64 0.04 -1.21
N ILE A 36 2.33 1.22 -1.70
CA ILE A 36 1.34 1.46 -2.76
C ILE A 36 2.09 1.68 -4.08
N ASN A 37 1.67 0.98 -5.13
CA ASN A 37 2.29 1.10 -6.45
C ASN A 37 1.74 2.34 -7.16
N VAL A 38 2.49 3.44 -7.16
CA VAL A 38 2.15 4.65 -7.94
C VAL A 38 2.51 4.46 -9.41
N GLU A 39 3.81 4.39 -9.67
CA GLU A 39 4.40 4.18 -11.01
C GLU A 39 5.72 3.38 -10.92
N PRO A 40 5.78 2.22 -10.24
CA PRO A 40 6.96 1.38 -10.32
C PRO A 40 7.05 0.71 -11.69
N ASP A 41 8.26 0.30 -12.09
CA ASP A 41 8.41 -0.67 -13.17
C ASP A 41 7.85 -2.02 -12.71
N LEU A 42 6.68 -2.39 -13.27
CA LEU A 42 5.96 -3.61 -12.94
C LEU A 42 6.69 -4.88 -13.42
N GLY A 43 7.62 -4.77 -14.36
CA GLY A 43 8.43 -5.89 -14.84
C GLY A 43 9.32 -6.50 -13.75
N HIS A 44 9.73 -5.70 -12.76
CA HIS A 44 10.53 -6.17 -11.62
C HIS A 44 9.82 -7.20 -10.74
N PHE A 45 8.49 -7.24 -10.74
CA PHE A 45 7.73 -8.24 -9.97
C PHE A 45 7.84 -9.65 -10.58
N GLY A 46 8.18 -9.78 -11.87
CA GLY A 46 8.36 -11.08 -12.52
C GLY A 46 9.54 -11.89 -11.97
N GLY A 47 10.48 -11.25 -11.27
CA GLY A 47 11.63 -11.91 -10.63
C GLY A 47 11.34 -12.51 -9.26
N ILE A 48 10.14 -12.32 -8.71
CA ILE A 48 9.75 -12.77 -7.36
C ILE A 48 8.37 -13.44 -7.38
N VAL A 49 8.06 -14.21 -6.34
CA VAL A 49 6.68 -14.66 -6.06
C VAL A 49 6.08 -13.68 -5.04
N PRO A 50 5.29 -12.68 -5.46
CA PRO A 50 4.82 -11.65 -4.55
C PRO A 50 3.79 -12.22 -3.56
N CYS A 51 4.10 -12.17 -2.27
CA CYS A 51 3.18 -12.47 -1.17
C CYS A 51 2.53 -13.86 -1.21
N GLY A 52 3.15 -14.85 -1.86
CA GLY A 52 2.68 -16.23 -1.89
C GLY A 52 1.39 -16.46 -2.69
N VAL A 53 0.92 -15.45 -3.43
CA VAL A 53 -0.27 -15.53 -4.29
C VAL A 53 0.20 -15.48 -5.74
N SER A 54 0.09 -16.61 -6.43
CA SER A 54 0.46 -16.76 -7.85
C SER A 54 -0.64 -16.34 -8.81
N ASP A 55 -1.88 -16.26 -8.32
CA ASP A 55 -3.07 -16.27 -9.18
C ASP A 55 -3.48 -14.85 -9.63
N HIS A 56 -2.80 -13.82 -9.12
CA HIS A 56 -3.09 -12.42 -9.39
C HIS A 56 -1.83 -11.68 -9.81
N GLY A 57 -1.96 -10.78 -10.80
CA GLY A 57 -0.87 -9.92 -11.22
C GLY A 57 -0.66 -8.75 -10.25
N VAL A 58 0.22 -7.84 -10.65
CA VAL A 58 0.44 -6.55 -9.99
C VAL A 58 0.02 -5.42 -10.92
N THR A 59 -0.42 -4.31 -10.32
CA THR A 59 -0.82 -3.09 -11.04
C THR A 59 -0.28 -1.86 -10.30
N SER A 60 -0.48 -0.68 -10.88
CA SER A 60 -0.12 0.62 -10.32
C SER A 60 -1.22 1.63 -10.60
N LEU A 61 -1.20 2.79 -9.92
CA LEU A 61 -2.17 3.86 -10.17
C LEU A 61 -2.09 4.32 -11.63
N VAL A 62 -0.88 4.44 -12.18
CA VAL A 62 -0.68 4.80 -13.59
C VAL A 62 -1.19 3.71 -14.55
N ASP A 63 -0.96 2.42 -14.26
CA ASP A 63 -1.52 1.30 -15.06
C ASP A 63 -3.05 1.27 -15.04
N LEU A 64 -3.67 1.73 -13.95
CA LEU A 64 -5.13 1.92 -13.83
C LEU A 64 -5.64 3.20 -14.53
N GLY A 65 -4.76 3.96 -15.18
CA GLY A 65 -5.12 5.20 -15.88
C GLY A 65 -5.22 6.43 -14.99
N LEU A 66 -4.64 6.39 -13.79
CA LEU A 66 -4.60 7.51 -12.84
C LEU A 66 -3.18 8.11 -12.82
N PRO A 67 -2.91 9.20 -13.56
CA PRO A 67 -1.60 9.85 -13.58
C PRO A 67 -1.42 10.71 -12.32
N VAL A 68 -1.18 10.05 -11.19
CA VAL A 68 -1.00 10.71 -9.89
C VAL A 68 0.47 10.86 -9.54
N THR A 69 0.80 11.92 -8.82
CA THR A 69 2.13 12.14 -8.26
C THR A 69 2.25 11.54 -6.86
N MET A 70 3.49 11.44 -6.36
CA MET A 70 3.72 11.08 -4.95
C MET A 70 3.06 12.06 -3.98
N ALA A 71 2.99 13.35 -4.32
CA ALA A 71 2.34 14.35 -3.47
C ALA A 71 0.82 14.16 -3.39
N ASP A 72 0.18 13.77 -4.49
CA ASP A 72 -1.25 13.42 -4.51
C ASP A 72 -1.52 12.20 -3.63
N LEU A 73 -0.63 11.19 -3.70
CA LEU A 73 -0.72 10.03 -2.84
C LEU A 73 -0.54 10.39 -1.36
N ASP A 74 0.44 11.24 -1.02
CA ASP A 74 0.66 11.66 0.37
C ASP A 74 -0.57 12.38 0.94
N LEU A 75 -1.20 13.25 0.16
CA LEU A 75 -2.42 13.96 0.56
C LEU A 75 -3.59 12.99 0.77
N ALA A 76 -3.81 12.08 -0.19
CA ALA A 76 -4.87 11.08 -0.11
C ALA A 76 -4.66 10.12 1.07
N LEU A 77 -3.42 9.67 1.29
CA LEU A 77 -3.07 8.78 2.38
C LEU A 77 -3.25 9.45 3.73
N LYS A 78 -2.83 10.71 3.89
CA LYS A 78 -3.06 11.48 5.12
C LYS A 78 -4.54 11.61 5.42
N ALA A 79 -5.34 12.01 4.43
CA ALA A 79 -6.78 12.16 4.60
C ALA A 79 -7.45 10.83 5.00
N ALA A 80 -7.11 9.73 4.32
CA ALA A 80 -7.62 8.40 4.65
C ALA A 80 -7.17 7.92 6.05
N PHE A 81 -5.93 8.21 6.43
CA PHE A 81 -5.43 7.87 7.76
C PHE A 81 -6.18 8.66 8.85
N GLU A 82 -6.43 9.95 8.61
CA GLU A 82 -7.15 10.80 9.56
C GLU A 82 -8.63 10.43 9.71
N ASP A 83 -9.26 9.95 8.64
CA ASP A 83 -10.63 9.43 8.69
C ASP A 83 -10.73 8.18 9.59
N VAL A 84 -9.73 7.29 9.54
CA VAL A 84 -9.73 6.03 10.30
C VAL A 84 -9.21 6.19 11.74
N PHE A 85 -8.15 6.98 11.93
CA PHE A 85 -7.42 7.05 13.20
C PHE A 85 -7.55 8.41 13.92
N GLY A 86 -8.19 9.40 13.31
CA GLY A 86 -8.21 10.77 13.79
C GLY A 86 -6.96 11.58 13.37
N PRO A 87 -6.85 12.84 13.81
CA PRO A 87 -5.82 13.76 13.32
C PRO A 87 -4.40 13.19 13.40
N ALA A 88 -3.68 13.23 12.27
CA ALA A 88 -2.28 12.82 12.18
C ALA A 88 -1.41 13.97 12.72
N ALA A 89 -1.48 14.17 14.04
CA ALA A 89 -0.61 15.11 14.73
C ALA A 89 0.76 14.46 14.97
N ILE A 90 1.84 15.16 14.61
CA ILE A 90 3.15 14.83 15.18
C ILE A 90 3.07 15.21 16.67
N PRO A 91 3.29 14.27 17.61
CA PRO A 91 3.39 14.63 19.01
C PRO A 91 4.55 15.61 19.14
N VAL A 92 4.30 16.78 19.73
CA VAL A 92 5.40 17.64 20.20
C VAL A 92 6.19 16.79 21.19
N ALA A 93 7.48 16.57 20.91
CA ALA A 93 8.32 15.72 21.73
C ALA A 93 8.22 16.15 23.21
N GLU A 94 7.73 15.26 24.07
CA GLU A 94 7.83 15.48 25.51
C GLU A 94 9.33 15.46 25.88
N PRO A 95 9.81 16.44 26.67
CA PRO A 95 11.19 16.40 27.15
C PRO A 95 11.40 15.11 27.94
N SER A 96 12.40 14.34 27.52
CA SER A 96 12.80 13.07 28.14
C SER A 96 12.86 13.21 29.66
N ARG A 97 11.95 12.53 30.38
CA ARG A 97 12.10 12.31 31.82
C ARG A 97 13.37 11.51 32.00
N LYS A 98 14.38 12.11 32.64
CA LYS A 98 15.56 11.37 33.07
C LYS A 98 15.12 10.22 33.96
N ALA A 99 15.49 9.00 33.59
CA ALA A 99 15.43 7.86 34.49
C ALA A 99 16.36 8.15 35.68
N GLY A 100 15.80 8.13 36.89
CA GLY A 100 16.57 8.08 38.13
C GLY A 100 17.12 6.69 38.40
#